data_AF-A0A5S3T3V5-F1
#
_entry.id   AF-A0A5S3T3V5-F1
#
_cell.length_a   1.000
_cell.length_b   1.000
_cell.length_c   1.000
_cell.angle_alpha   90.00
_cell.angle_beta   90.00
_cell.angle_gamma   90.00
#
_symmetry.space_group_name_H-M   'P 1'
#
loop_
_entity.id
_entity.type
_entity.pdbx_description
1 polymer ?
#
loop_
_entity_poly.entity_id
_entity_poly.type
_entity_poly.pdbx_seq_one_letter_code
_entity_poly.pdbx_strand_id
1 'polypeptide(L)' 'MTEITKIQRLVCNEFNADFVSSPEDMKVGISRNVKQGVIPINGLRHSPEGDTTGWYIWGGEEFSEEPDFFVPLHVAHLGE' A
#
# COMPACT_ATOMS: atom_id res chain seq x y z
N MET A 1 -19.70 -1.36 5.36
CA MET A 1 -18.47 -0.61 5.74
C MET A 1 -17.85 -1.31 6.94
N THR A 2 -16.61 -1.77 6.82
CA THR A 2 -15.91 -2.53 7.88
C THR A 2 -15.42 -1.61 8.99
N GLU A 3 -15.09 -2.16 10.16
CA GLU A 3 -14.50 -1.39 11.27
C GLU A 3 -13.16 -0.75 10.87
N ILE A 4 -12.35 -1.45 10.08
CA ILE A 4 -11.07 -0.93 9.55
C ILE A 4 -11.30 0.33 8.71
N THR A 5 -12.27 0.33 7.79
CA THR A 5 -12.58 1.50 6.97
C THR A 5 -13.05 2.69 7.80
N LYS A 6 -13.79 2.45 8.90
CA LYS A 6 -14.19 3.52 9.81
C LYS A 6 -12.97 4.16 10.47
N ILE A 7 -12.06 3.34 11.01
CA ILE A 7 -10.83 3.82 11.65
C ILE A 7 -9.96 4.61 10.66
N GLN A 8 -9.77 4.11 9.44
CA GLN A 8 -9.00 4.81 8.40
C GLN A 8 -9.59 6.19 8.08
N ARG A 9 -10.92 6.30 7.94
CA ARG A 9 -11.59 7.60 7.69
C ARG A 9 -11.41 8.58 8.84
N LEU A 10 -11.45 8.09 10.09
CA LEU A 10 -11.22 8.92 11.27
C LEU A 10 -9.80 9.50 11.28
N VAL A 11 -8.80 8.68 10.94
CA VAL A 11 -7.40 9.14 10.81
C VAL A 11 -7.28 10.19 9.71
N CYS A 12 -7.83 9.96 8.51
CA CYS A 12 -7.81 10.95 7.44
C CYS A 12 -8.42 12.29 7.90
N ASN A 13 -9.54 12.24 8.59
CA ASN A 13 -10.21 13.43 9.12
C ASN A 13 -9.38 14.16 10.19
N GLU A 14 -8.67 13.44 11.07
CA GLU A 14 -7.77 14.02 12.07
C GLU A 14 -6.67 14.88 11.43
N PHE A 15 -6.16 14.46 10.27
CA PHE A 15 -5.12 15.16 9.53
C PHE A 15 -5.65 16.08 8.42
N ASN A 16 -6.97 16.32 8.36
CA ASN A 16 -7.62 17.11 7.32
C ASN A 16 -7.25 16.66 5.89
N ALA A 17 -7.18 15.34 5.70
CA ALA A 17 -6.87 14.69 4.44
C ALA A 17 -8.10 13.98 3.86
N ASP A 18 -8.18 13.92 2.54
CA ASP A 18 -9.22 13.13 1.87
C ASP A 18 -8.99 11.63 2.08
N PHE A 19 -10.06 10.92 2.44
CA PHE A 19 -10.02 9.47 2.45
C PHE A 19 -10.03 8.92 1.03
N VAL A 20 -9.06 8.08 0.70
CA VAL A 20 -8.99 7.37 -0.58
C VAL A 20 -8.79 5.88 -0.29
N SER A 21 -9.76 5.07 -0.71
CA SER A 21 -9.76 3.63 -0.48
C SER A 21 -8.65 2.90 -1.24
N SER A 22 -8.32 1.69 -0.77
CA SER A 22 -7.55 0.68 -1.51
C SER A 22 -8.43 -0.56 -1.68
N PRO A 23 -9.27 -0.62 -2.74
CA PRO A 23 -10.15 -1.75 -3.02
C PRO A 23 -9.40 -3.07 -3.20
N GLU A 24 -10.05 -4.19 -2.86
CA GLU A 24 -9.45 -5.54 -2.89
C GLU A 24 -8.99 -5.98 -4.29
N ASP A 25 -9.69 -5.53 -5.32
CA ASP A 25 -9.46 -5.80 -6.74
C ASP A 25 -8.40 -4.89 -7.38
N MET A 26 -7.93 -3.85 -6.68
CA MET A 26 -6.85 -2.99 -7.14
C MET A 26 -5.49 -3.49 -6.69
N LYS A 27 -4.44 -3.05 -7.38
CA LYS A 27 -3.05 -3.46 -7.13
C LYS A 27 -2.27 -2.44 -6.31
N VAL A 28 -1.35 -2.94 -5.49
CA VAL A 28 -0.24 -2.17 -4.90
C VAL A 28 1.05 -2.55 -5.63
N GLY A 29 2.01 -1.63 -5.70
CA GLY A 29 3.41 -1.96 -5.92
C GLY A 29 4.02 -2.42 -4.60
N ILE A 30 4.60 -3.61 -4.55
CA ILE A 30 5.18 -4.15 -3.32
C ILE A 30 6.50 -4.86 -3.61
N SER A 31 7.51 -4.68 -2.77
CA SER A 31 8.75 -5.43 -2.87
C SER A 31 8.63 -6.83 -2.25
N ARG A 32 9.32 -7.81 -2.84
CA ARG A 32 9.25 -9.22 -2.38
C ARG A 32 9.71 -9.42 -0.94
N ASN A 33 10.57 -8.55 -0.43
CA ASN A 33 11.13 -8.63 0.91
C ASN A 33 10.13 -8.23 2.02
N VAL A 34 8.98 -7.60 1.69
CA VAL A 34 7.90 -7.34 2.65
C VAL A 34 7.37 -8.65 3.22
N LYS A 35 7.10 -9.65 2.36
CA LYS A 35 6.69 -11.00 2.79
C LYS A 35 7.81 -11.80 3.45
N GLN A 36 9.05 -11.32 3.42
CA GLN A 36 10.20 -11.94 4.09
C GLN A 36 10.39 -11.42 5.54
N GLY A 37 9.52 -10.51 6.00
CA GLY A 37 9.58 -9.98 7.36
C GLY A 37 10.69 -8.94 7.57
N VAL A 38 11.18 -8.31 6.50
CA VAL A 38 12.16 -7.22 6.61
C VAL A 38 11.48 -5.96 7.13
N ILE A 39 12.00 -5.41 8.22
CA ILE A 39 11.52 -4.17 8.85
C ILE A 39 12.60 -3.06 8.74
N PRO A 40 12.22 -1.77 8.76
CA PRO A 40 10.86 -1.24 8.84
C PRO A 40 10.04 -1.51 7.57
N ILE A 41 8.71 -1.52 7.71
CA ILE A 41 7.81 -1.46 6.55
C ILE A 41 7.56 0.00 6.23
N ASN A 42 7.82 0.39 4.99
CA ASN A 42 7.63 1.73 4.49
C ASN A 42 6.54 1.75 3.41
N GLY A 43 5.93 2.91 3.22
CA GLY A 43 4.93 3.13 2.20
C GLY A 43 5.02 4.54 1.62
N LEU A 44 4.97 4.65 0.30
CA LEU A 44 4.80 5.89 -0.44
C LEU A 44 3.56 5.79 -1.30
N ARG A 45 2.85 6.91 -1.49
CA ARG A 45 1.62 6.91 -2.27
C ARG A 45 1.54 8.01 -3.31
N HIS A 46 1.26 7.60 -4.54
CA HIS A 46 0.83 8.46 -5.63
C HIS A 46 -0.70 8.43 -5.79
N SER A 47 -1.24 9.31 -6.63
CA SER A 47 -2.64 9.22 -7.04
C SER A 47 -2.92 7.86 -7.69
N PRO A 48 -4.07 7.22 -7.41
CA PRO A 48 -4.48 6.00 -8.10
C PRO A 48 -4.55 6.22 -9.62
N GLU A 49 -4.10 5.24 -10.40
CA GLU A 49 -4.14 5.25 -11.86
C GLU A 49 -4.52 3.85 -12.38
N GLY A 50 -5.50 3.79 -13.29
CA GLY A 50 -5.97 2.53 -13.87
C GLY A 50 -6.47 1.56 -12.80
N ASP A 51 -5.83 0.40 -12.71
CA ASP A 51 -6.12 -0.66 -11.74
C ASP A 51 -5.18 -0.66 -10.52
N THR A 52 -4.44 0.43 -10.30
CA THR A 52 -3.48 0.58 -9.21
C THR A 52 -3.93 1.60 -8.15
N THR A 53 -3.68 1.27 -6.88
CA THR A 53 -4.01 2.12 -5.73
C THR A 53 -3.06 3.31 -5.53
N GLY A 54 -1.96 3.33 -6.28
CA GLY A 54 -0.84 4.27 -6.13
C GLY A 54 0.12 3.96 -4.97
N TRP A 55 -0.14 2.92 -4.16
CA TRP A 55 0.77 2.52 -3.08
C TRP A 55 2.00 1.79 -3.59
N TYR A 56 3.15 2.15 -3.03
CA TYR A 56 4.44 1.48 -3.15
C TYR A 56 4.91 1.11 -1.75
N ILE A 57 5.11 -0.19 -1.48
CA ILE A 57 5.40 -0.73 -0.15
C ILE A 57 6.70 -1.53 -0.18
N TRP A 58 7.61 -1.28 0.77
CA TRP A 58 8.85 -2.03 0.86
C TRP A 58 9.31 -2.28 2.30
N GLY A 59 10.15 -3.31 2.48
CA GLY A 59 10.81 -3.62 3.74
C GLY A 59 12.27 -3.18 3.74
N GLY A 60 12.77 -2.72 4.89
CA GLY A 60 14.15 -2.26 5.08
C GLY A 60 14.29 -0.74 5.02
N GLU A 61 15.49 -0.21 5.24
CA GLU A 61 15.70 1.24 5.29
C GLU A 61 15.62 1.89 3.90
N GLU A 62 16.08 1.18 2.85
CA GLU A 62 16.15 1.67 1.47
C GLU A 62 15.42 0.72 0.51
N PHE A 63 14.95 1.27 -0.62
CA PHE A 63 14.44 0.50 -1.74
C PHE A 63 15.43 0.53 -2.91
N SER A 64 15.28 -0.40 -3.86
CA SER A 64 16.10 -0.43 -5.08
C SER A 64 15.43 0.30 -6.24
N GLU A 65 16.23 0.95 -7.09
CA GLU A 65 15.77 1.58 -8.34
C GLU A 65 15.64 0.58 -9.51
N GLU A 66 15.88 -0.71 -9.27
CA GLU A 66 15.71 -1.74 -10.29
C GLU A 66 14.26 -1.78 -10.81
N PRO A 67 14.04 -1.90 -12.13
CA PRO A 67 12.69 -1.81 -12.72
C PRO A 67 11.69 -2.86 -12.23
N ASP A 68 12.18 -3.99 -11.69
CA ASP A 68 11.36 -5.09 -11.17
C ASP A 68 11.31 -5.15 -9.64
N PHE A 69 11.83 -4.13 -8.94
CA PHE A 69 11.84 -4.08 -7.49
C PHE A 69 10.42 -4.09 -6.90
N PHE A 70 9.53 -3.27 -7.46
CA PHE A 70 8.11 -3.27 -7.11
C PHE A 70 7.33 -4.19 -8.06
N VAL A 71 6.73 -5.23 -7.50
CA VAL A 71 5.82 -6.11 -8.24
C VAL A 71 4.36 -5.76 -7.94
N PRO A 72 3.44 -5.91 -8.92
CA PRO A 72 2.03 -5.70 -8.67
C PRO A 72 1.44 -6.83 -7.81
N LEU A 73 0.69 -6.49 -6.77
CA LEU A 73 -0.07 -7.44 -5.95
C LEU A 73 -1.47 -6.90 -5.67
N HIS A 74 -2.51 -7.71 -5.87
CA HIS A 74 -3.86 -7.32 -5.48
C HIS A 74 -3.94 -7.13 -3.96
N VAL A 75 -4.68 -6.11 -3.52
CA VAL A 75 -4.89 -5.83 -2.10
C VAL A 75 -5.47 -7.04 -1.37
N ALA A 76 -6.35 -7.81 -2.03
CA ALA A 76 -6.90 -9.06 -1.50
C ALA A 76 -5.85 -10.08 -1.03
N HIS A 77 -4.67 -10.13 -1.66
CA HIS A 77 -3.63 -11.14 -1.40
C HIS A 77 -2.53 -10.66 -0.43
N LEU A 78 -2.71 -9.49 0.21
CA LEU A 78 -1.74 -8.97 1.17
C LEU A 78 -1.65 -9.81 2.44
N GLY A 79 -2.75 -10.44 2.85
CA GLY A 79 -2.84 -11.28 4.06
C GLY A 79 -2.54 -12.76 3.86
N GLU A 80 -2.24 -13.19 2.63
CA GLU A 80 -1.85 -14.58 2.28
C GLU A 80 -0.37 -14.84 2.56
#